data_AF-A0A6A7K0R6-F1
#
_entry.id   AF-A0A6A7K0R6-F1
#
_cell.length_a   1.000
_cell.length_b   1.000
_cell.length_c   1.000
_cell.angle_alpha   90.00
_cell.angle_beta   90.00
_cell.angle_gamma   90.00
#
_symmetry.space_group_name_H-M   'P 1'
#
loop_
_entity.id
_entity.type
_entity.pdbx_description
1 polymer ?
#
loop_
_entity_poly.entity_id
_entity_poly.type
_entity_poly.pdbx_seq_one_letter_code
_entity_poly.pdbx_strand_id
1 'polypeptide(L)'
;MKDKLKQSIIAITSANLKIILYSQKVTQRDLAALTGISIPSINRYYLGNGAIPESNLIKIAKALHVAPNELDPSYQPTKDFLSQLAEKSSDPDLKFRTEYLKQLIQNSNLSVQELADKLSLKPITVYKWLAGVNTPSKENTAKLADLFNVSVDSLTDTSKELELTPQQKKILTALPSNLTDQQTDLIISLIKSVLTNTN
;
A
#
# COMPACT_ATOMS: atom_id res chain seq x y z
N MET A 1 34.85 1.39 3.61
CA MET A 1 33.63 1.05 2.84
C MET A 1 32.36 1.63 3.45
N LYS A 2 32.08 1.39 4.75
CA LYS A 2 30.87 1.89 5.43
C LYS A 2 30.72 3.42 5.40
N ASP A 3 31.81 4.18 5.60
CA ASP A 3 31.72 5.65 5.60
C ASP A 3 31.49 6.26 4.21
N LYS A 4 32.04 5.66 3.15
CA LYS A 4 31.77 6.09 1.77
C LYS A 4 30.31 5.86 1.41
N LEU A 5 29.75 4.70 1.77
CA LEU A 5 28.33 4.41 1.54
C LEU A 5 27.42 5.40 2.28
N LYS A 6 27.73 5.68 3.56
CA LYS A 6 26.98 6.65 4.36
C LYS A 6 27.04 8.06 3.75
N GLN A 7 28.20 8.50 3.25
CA GLN A 7 28.33 9.78 2.57
C GLN A 7 27.57 9.82 1.24
N SER A 8 27.59 8.73 0.46
CA SER A 8 26.79 8.63 -0.76
C SER A 8 25.29 8.76 -0.48
N ILE A 9 24.79 8.09 0.56
CA ILE A 9 23.38 8.20 0.97
C ILE A 9 23.05 9.65 1.36
N ILE A 10 23.86 10.30 2.18
CA ILE A 10 23.65 11.71 2.58
C ILE A 10 23.61 12.63 1.35
N ALA A 11 24.50 12.43 0.38
CA ALA A 11 24.52 13.21 -0.84
C ALA A 11 23.23 13.04 -1.66
N ILE A 12 22.78 11.79 -1.85
CA ILE A 12 21.53 11.47 -2.54
C ILE A 12 20.34 12.08 -1.80
N THR A 13 20.25 11.91 -0.48
CA THR A 13 19.17 12.48 0.34
C THR A 13 19.10 14.00 0.23
N SER A 14 20.26 14.68 0.20
CA SER A 14 20.31 16.13 0.00
C SER A 14 19.83 16.53 -1.40
N ALA A 15 20.17 15.76 -2.43
CA ALA A 15 19.78 16.03 -3.81
C ALA A 15 18.27 15.85 -3.99
N ASN A 16 17.70 14.78 -3.44
CA ASN A 16 16.26 14.53 -3.47
C ASN A 16 15.49 15.65 -2.75
N LEU A 17 15.94 16.05 -1.55
CA LEU A 17 15.36 17.17 -0.83
C LEU A 17 15.38 18.47 -1.66
N LYS A 18 16.47 18.76 -2.37
CA LYS A 18 16.55 19.93 -3.27
C LYS A 18 15.53 19.86 -4.40
N ILE A 19 15.44 18.71 -5.07
CA ILE A 19 14.54 18.49 -6.21
C ILE A 19 13.09 18.67 -5.79
N ILE A 20 12.69 18.05 -4.67
CA ILE A 20 11.32 18.11 -4.14
C ILE A 20 10.96 19.54 -3.72
N LEU A 21 11.86 20.25 -3.02
CA LEU A 21 11.62 21.63 -2.64
C LEU A 21 11.46 22.56 -3.85
N TYR A 22 12.29 22.36 -4.87
CA TYR A 22 12.20 23.13 -6.12
C TYR A 22 10.88 22.86 -6.86
N SER A 23 10.50 21.59 -7.02
CA SER A 23 9.27 21.23 -7.74
C SER A 23 8.00 21.72 -7.03
N GLN A 24 8.00 21.74 -5.70
CA GLN A 24 6.88 22.20 -4.89
C GLN A 24 6.91 23.71 -4.60
N LYS A 25 7.94 24.44 -5.07
CA LYS A 25 8.16 25.87 -4.77
C LYS A 25 8.22 26.19 -3.27
N VAL A 26 8.76 25.27 -2.47
CA VAL A 26 8.89 25.39 -1.02
C VAL A 26 10.32 25.84 -0.68
N THR A 27 10.48 26.91 0.10
CA THR A 27 11.81 27.35 0.54
C THR A 27 12.28 26.57 1.78
N GLN A 28 13.59 26.61 2.08
CA GLN A 28 14.12 26.05 3.33
C GLN A 28 13.47 26.70 4.58
N ARG A 29 13.05 27.97 4.47
CA ARG A 29 12.33 28.67 5.53
C ARG A 29 10.92 28.14 5.72
N ASP A 30 10.19 27.95 4.62
CA ASP A 30 8.85 27.38 4.65
C ASP A 30 8.88 25.96 5.22
N LEU A 31 9.84 25.14 4.79
CA LEU A 31 10.00 23.78 5.31
C LEU A 31 10.25 23.77 6.83
N ALA A 32 11.10 24.66 7.34
CA ALA A 32 11.33 24.79 8.78
C ALA A 32 10.05 25.16 9.54
N ALA A 33 9.26 26.10 9.00
CA ALA A 33 7.97 26.49 9.57
C ALA A 33 6.96 25.33 9.57
N LEU A 34 6.86 24.60 8.46
CA LEU A 34 5.94 23.46 8.29
C LEU A 34 6.28 22.28 9.20
N THR A 35 7.57 22.03 9.44
CA THR A 35 8.06 20.86 10.18
C THR A 35 8.33 21.13 11.66
N GLY A 36 8.43 22.40 12.05
CA GLY A 36 8.95 22.81 13.36
C GLY A 36 10.43 22.47 13.57
N ILE A 37 11.17 22.11 12.51
CA ILE A 37 12.61 21.86 12.56
C ILE A 37 13.35 23.19 12.44
N SER A 38 14.43 23.35 13.18
CA SER A 38 15.21 24.59 13.11
C SER A 38 15.80 24.83 11.71
N ILE A 39 15.79 26.10 11.26
CA ILE A 39 16.40 26.52 10.00
C ILE A 39 17.84 25.99 9.84
N PRO A 40 18.73 26.06 10.86
CA PRO A 40 20.07 25.51 10.72
C PRO A 40 20.10 23.99 10.44
N SER A 41 19.17 23.21 11.01
CA SER A 41 19.08 21.78 10.74
C SER A 41 18.60 21.52 9.32
N ILE A 42 17.57 22.23 8.86
CA ILE A 42 17.10 22.17 7.47
C ILE A 42 18.24 22.52 6.50
N ASN A 43 18.98 23.61 6.75
CA ASN A 43 20.13 24.01 5.93
C ASN A 43 21.22 22.92 5.92
N ARG A 44 21.51 22.31 7.07
CA ARG A 44 22.48 21.20 7.16
C ARG A 44 22.05 20.02 6.28
N TYR A 45 20.78 19.63 6.32
CA TYR A 45 20.23 18.55 5.52
C TYR A 45 20.24 18.90 4.02
N TYR A 46 19.78 20.10 3.69
CA TYR A 46 19.74 20.62 2.32
C TYR A 46 21.13 20.66 1.68
N LEU A 47 22.16 21.04 2.43
CA LEU A 47 23.54 21.07 1.93
C LEU A 47 24.22 19.70 1.90
N GLY A 48 23.62 18.65 2.48
CA GLY A 48 24.26 17.34 2.62
C GLY A 48 25.36 17.31 3.67
N ASN A 49 25.37 18.27 4.59
CA ASN A 49 26.37 18.38 5.66
C ASN A 49 26.05 17.49 6.88
N GLY A 50 25.09 16.58 6.75
CA GLY A 50 24.73 15.62 7.78
C GLY A 50 23.51 14.79 7.39
N ALA A 51 23.44 13.58 7.93
CA ALA A 51 22.27 12.72 7.77
C ALA A 51 21.03 13.35 8.42
N ILE A 52 19.87 13.08 7.83
CA ILE A 52 18.58 13.45 8.40
C ILE A 52 18.22 12.39 9.45
N PRO A 53 18.04 12.73 10.73
CA PRO A 53 17.52 11.80 11.72
C PRO A 53 16.14 11.31 11.29
N GLU A 54 15.81 10.05 11.57
CA GLU A 54 14.54 9.43 11.15
C GLU A 54 13.31 10.26 11.54
N SER A 55 13.27 10.77 12.76
CA SER A 55 12.17 11.62 13.25
C SER A 55 12.00 12.90 12.43
N ASN A 56 13.09 13.50 11.96
CA ASN A 56 13.06 14.68 11.10
C ASN A 56 12.74 14.31 9.65
N LEU A 57 13.23 13.17 9.16
CA LEU A 57 12.90 12.64 7.83
C LEU A 57 11.40 12.43 7.70
N ILE A 58 10.77 11.83 8.72
CA ILE A 58 9.32 11.63 8.84
C ILE A 58 8.57 12.96 8.81
N LYS A 59 9.02 13.96 9.58
CA LYS A 59 8.39 15.29 9.60
C LYS A 59 8.48 15.99 8.25
N ILE A 60 9.65 15.95 7.61
CA ILE A 60 9.90 16.54 6.29
C ILE A 60 9.04 15.84 5.24
N ALA A 61 9.02 14.50 5.22
CA ALA A 61 8.18 13.71 4.32
C ALA A 61 6.70 14.07 4.46
N LYS A 62 6.20 14.14 5.70
CA LYS A 62 4.82 14.53 5.99
C LYS A 62 4.52 15.95 5.52
N ALA A 63 5.39 16.91 5.80
CA ALA A 63 5.23 18.31 5.41
C ALA A 63 5.24 18.52 3.89
N LEU A 64 6.03 17.73 3.17
CA LEU A 64 6.16 17.79 1.71
C LEU A 64 5.19 16.84 1.00
N HIS A 65 4.38 16.09 1.74
CA HIS A 65 3.46 15.08 1.20
C HIS A 65 4.14 14.04 0.28
N VAL A 66 5.38 13.68 0.59
CA VAL A 66 6.18 12.64 -0.09
C VAL A 66 6.41 11.46 0.85
N ALA A 67 6.77 10.31 0.32
CA ALA A 67 7.22 9.19 1.14
C ALA A 67 8.66 9.45 1.66
N PRO A 68 9.03 8.98 2.87
CA PRO A 68 10.35 9.30 3.41
C PRO A 68 11.48 8.60 2.65
N ASN A 69 11.19 7.54 1.89
CA ASN A 69 12.15 6.90 1.01
C ASN A 69 12.40 7.66 -0.31
N GLU A 70 11.50 8.57 -0.71
CA GLU A 70 11.77 9.54 -1.78
C GLU A 70 12.81 10.57 -1.33
N LEU A 71 12.85 10.88 -0.04
CA LEU A 71 13.89 11.71 0.56
C LEU A 71 15.17 10.89 0.78
N ASP A 72 15.10 9.79 1.52
CA ASP A 72 16.25 8.94 1.81
C ASP A 72 16.01 7.51 1.28
N PRO A 73 16.67 7.09 0.18
CA PRO A 73 16.42 5.77 -0.43
C PRO A 73 16.72 4.58 0.49
N SER A 74 17.48 4.77 1.57
CA SER A 74 17.74 3.72 2.56
C SER A 74 16.59 3.55 3.57
N TYR A 75 15.63 4.48 3.61
CA TYR A 75 14.50 4.44 4.52
C TYR A 75 13.53 3.32 4.17
N GLN A 76 13.25 2.47 5.16
CA GLN A 76 12.22 1.44 5.09
C GLN A 76 11.02 1.92 5.91
N PRO A 77 9.85 2.17 5.29
CA PRO A 77 8.67 2.61 6.01
C PRO A 77 8.28 1.63 7.12
N THR A 78 8.11 2.15 8.34
CA THR A 78 7.58 1.34 9.44
C THR A 78 6.05 1.26 9.35
N LYS A 79 5.49 0.13 9.77
CA LYS A 79 4.03 -0.08 9.80
C LYS A 79 3.30 1.00 10.60
N ASP A 80 3.92 1.50 11.66
CA ASP A 80 3.39 2.57 12.52
C ASP A 80 3.32 3.93 11.80
N PHE A 81 4.39 4.33 11.10
CA PHE A 81 4.42 5.56 10.31
C PHE A 81 3.34 5.57 9.22
N LEU A 82 3.16 4.45 8.53
CA LEU A 82 2.16 4.33 7.47
C LEU A 82 0.73 4.40 8.05
N SER A 83 0.51 3.79 9.21
CA SER A 83 -0.78 3.79 9.92
C SER A 83 -1.17 5.20 10.40
N GLN A 84 -0.22 6.01 10.86
CA GLN A 84 -0.47 7.40 11.29
C GLN A 84 -0.79 8.37 10.15
N LEU A 85 -0.44 8.03 8.91
CA LEU A 85 -0.78 8.83 7.73
C LEU A 85 -2.19 8.52 7.20
N ALA A 86 -2.86 7.48 7.70
CA ALA A 86 -4.18 7.07 7.26
C ALA A 86 -5.25 8.04 7.80
N GLU A 87 -5.67 9.02 7.00
CA GLU A 87 -7.03 9.54 7.18
C GLU A 87 -8.01 8.42 6.79
N LYS A 88 -9.05 8.22 7.60
CA LYS A 88 -10.09 7.21 7.40
C LYS A 88 -10.59 7.25 5.95
N SER A 89 -10.19 6.27 5.14
CA SER A 89 -10.88 5.95 3.90
C SER A 89 -12.00 4.98 4.24
N SER A 90 -13.23 5.37 3.88
CA SER A 90 -14.49 4.83 4.37
C SER A 90 -15.01 3.61 3.59
N ASP A 91 -14.18 2.85 2.90
CA ASP A 91 -14.64 1.67 2.15
C ASP A 91 -13.93 0.38 2.58
N PRO A 92 -14.38 -0.25 3.68
CA PRO A 92 -13.84 -1.50 4.20
C PRO A 92 -14.28 -2.75 3.39
N ASP A 93 -15.11 -2.60 2.34
CA ASP A 93 -15.84 -3.73 1.76
C ASP A 93 -15.12 -4.45 0.60
N LEU A 94 -13.89 -4.03 0.27
CA LEU A 94 -13.05 -4.69 -0.72
C LEU A 94 -11.79 -5.27 -0.06
N LYS A 95 -11.71 -6.60 0.03
CA LYS A 95 -10.48 -7.34 0.36
C LYS A 95 -9.44 -7.14 -0.77
N PHE A 96 -8.76 -6.01 -0.78
CA PHE A 96 -7.72 -5.72 -1.77
C PHE A 96 -6.49 -6.64 -1.55
N ARG A 97 -5.99 -7.27 -2.60
CA ARG A 97 -4.86 -8.21 -2.53
C ARG A 97 -3.53 -7.46 -2.55
N THR A 98 -3.17 -6.85 -1.43
CA THR A 98 -1.94 -6.05 -1.29
C THR A 98 -0.67 -6.78 -1.75
N GLU A 99 -0.52 -8.06 -1.42
CA GLU A 99 0.65 -8.85 -1.85
C GLU A 99 0.70 -9.07 -3.37
N TYR A 100 -0.46 -9.18 -4.01
CA TYR A 100 -0.53 -9.31 -5.47
C TYR A 100 -0.16 -8.00 -6.17
N LEU A 101 -0.60 -6.84 -5.62
CA LEU A 101 -0.15 -5.54 -6.11
C LEU A 101 1.38 -5.39 -6.01
N LYS A 102 2.00 -5.83 -4.90
CA LYS A 102 3.47 -5.81 -4.76
C LYS A 102 4.15 -6.62 -5.86
N GLN A 103 3.63 -7.81 -6.16
CA GLN A 103 4.16 -8.66 -7.23
C GLN A 103 4.03 -7.99 -8.60
N LEU A 104 2.89 -7.37 -8.91
CA LEU A 104 2.69 -6.64 -10.17
C LEU A 104 3.70 -5.49 -10.32
N ILE A 105 3.95 -4.74 -9.24
CA ILE A 105 4.96 -3.67 -9.24
C ILE A 105 6.35 -4.25 -9.45
N GLN A 106 6.72 -5.33 -8.74
CA GLN A 106 8.04 -5.97 -8.88
C GLN A 106 8.28 -6.57 -10.27
N ASN A 107 7.23 -7.13 -10.88
CA ASN A 107 7.28 -7.70 -12.23
C ASN A 107 7.20 -6.62 -13.31
N SER A 108 6.78 -5.41 -12.94
CA SER A 108 6.87 -4.24 -13.79
C SER A 108 8.23 -3.56 -13.62
N ASN A 109 8.69 -2.84 -14.65
CA ASN A 109 9.85 -1.96 -14.53
C ASN A 109 9.48 -0.59 -13.94
N LEU A 110 8.36 -0.49 -13.19
CA LEU A 110 7.87 0.77 -12.64
C LEU A 110 8.24 0.90 -11.16
N SER A 111 8.77 2.06 -10.81
CA SER A 111 8.82 2.50 -9.43
C SER A 111 7.43 2.89 -8.90
N VAL A 112 7.28 2.95 -7.57
CA VAL A 112 6.04 3.44 -6.93
C VAL A 112 5.74 4.89 -7.33
N GLN A 113 6.78 5.70 -7.56
CA GLN A 113 6.67 7.06 -8.07
C GLN A 113 6.03 7.07 -9.46
N GLU A 114 6.61 6.33 -10.40
CA GLU A 114 6.12 6.28 -11.79
C GLU A 114 4.71 5.67 -11.86
N LEU A 115 4.42 4.69 -11.02
CA LEU A 115 3.08 4.14 -10.86
C LEU A 115 2.09 5.22 -10.40
N ALA A 116 2.44 5.97 -9.37
CA ALA A 116 1.58 7.02 -8.84
C ALA A 116 1.35 8.13 -9.88
N ASP A 117 2.41 8.54 -10.59
CA ASP A 117 2.33 9.53 -11.66
C ASP A 117 1.41 9.06 -12.79
N LYS A 118 1.52 7.79 -13.21
CA LYS A 118 0.63 7.18 -14.22
C LYS A 118 -0.82 7.13 -13.79
N LEU A 119 -1.08 6.99 -12.49
CA LEU A 119 -2.43 6.98 -11.92
C LEU A 119 -2.94 8.38 -11.56
N SER A 120 -2.12 9.43 -11.75
CA SER A 120 -2.40 10.80 -11.28
C SER A 120 -2.64 10.87 -9.77
N LEU A 121 -1.85 10.11 -9.00
CA LEU A 121 -1.93 10.00 -7.55
C LEU A 121 -0.64 10.46 -6.91
N LYS A 122 -0.72 10.75 -5.61
CA LYS A 122 0.48 10.93 -4.80
C LYS A 122 1.11 9.55 -4.50
N PRO A 123 2.45 9.40 -4.56
CA PRO A 123 3.15 8.14 -4.25
C PRO A 123 2.76 7.56 -2.89
N ILE A 124 2.56 8.44 -1.91
CA ILE A 124 2.15 8.05 -0.56
C ILE A 124 0.81 7.28 -0.53
N THR A 125 -0.09 7.55 -1.47
CA THR A 125 -1.36 6.81 -1.59
C THR A 125 -1.09 5.36 -1.95
N VAL A 126 -0.18 5.11 -2.89
CA VAL A 126 0.22 3.76 -3.29
C VAL A 126 0.97 3.05 -2.17
N TYR A 127 1.88 3.74 -1.48
CA TYR A 127 2.58 3.15 -0.32
C TYR A 127 1.62 2.70 0.79
N LYS A 128 0.55 3.44 1.04
CA LYS A 128 -0.49 3.02 2.01
C LYS A 128 -1.21 1.75 1.57
N TRP A 129 -1.49 1.59 0.27
CA TRP A 129 -2.05 0.34 -0.26
C TRP A 129 -1.09 -0.84 -0.11
N LEU A 130 0.19 -0.63 -0.42
CA LEU A 130 1.26 -1.64 -0.27
C LEU A 130 1.52 -2.02 1.19
N ALA A 131 1.25 -1.09 2.11
CA ALA A 131 1.33 -1.31 3.54
C ALA A 131 0.09 -1.98 4.15
N GLY A 132 -1.00 -2.11 3.38
CA GLY A 132 -2.28 -2.60 3.89
C GLY A 132 -2.95 -1.65 4.88
N VAL A 133 -2.59 -0.37 4.84
CA VAL A 133 -3.12 0.67 5.74
C VAL A 133 -4.50 1.13 5.30
N ASN A 134 -4.70 1.26 3.99
CA ASN A 134 -6.00 1.48 3.37
C ASN A 134 -6.05 0.75 2.03
N THR A 135 -7.23 0.71 1.44
CA THR A 135 -7.47 0.08 0.14
C THR A 135 -7.71 1.15 -0.93
N PRO A 136 -7.36 0.87 -2.20
CA PRO A 136 -7.76 1.72 -3.31
C PRO A 136 -9.29 1.76 -3.44
N SER A 137 -9.83 2.92 -3.82
CA SER A 137 -11.23 3.03 -4.22
C SER A 137 -11.51 2.18 -5.46
N LYS A 138 -12.79 1.85 -5.72
CA LYS A 138 -13.20 1.13 -6.95
C LYS A 138 -12.60 1.73 -8.23
N GLU A 139 -12.61 3.06 -8.33
CA GLU A 139 -12.01 3.79 -9.45
C GLU A 139 -10.49 3.54 -9.55
N ASN A 140 -9.77 3.66 -8.44
CA ASN A 140 -8.31 3.44 -8.44
C ASN A 140 -7.95 1.98 -8.67
N THR A 141 -8.77 1.04 -8.21
CA THR A 141 -8.61 -0.38 -8.51
C THR A 141 -8.81 -0.67 -10.00
N ALA A 142 -9.80 -0.03 -10.64
CA ALA A 142 -9.98 -0.12 -12.09
C ALA A 142 -8.77 0.43 -12.85
N LYS A 143 -8.26 1.61 -12.45
CA LYS A 143 -7.04 2.17 -13.06
C LYS A 143 -5.81 1.28 -12.89
N LEU A 144 -5.66 0.63 -11.74
CA LEU A 144 -4.60 -0.36 -11.52
C LEU A 144 -4.77 -1.58 -12.43
N ALA A 145 -6.00 -2.08 -12.57
CA ALA A 145 -6.32 -3.21 -13.43
C ALA A 145 -5.95 -2.91 -14.89
N ASP A 146 -6.36 -1.74 -15.39
CA ASP A 146 -6.05 -1.27 -16.73
C ASP A 146 -4.54 -1.09 -16.94
N LEU A 147 -3.85 -0.48 -15.98
CA LEU A 147 -2.42 -0.21 -16.08
C LEU A 147 -1.57 -1.48 -16.14
N PHE A 148 -1.91 -2.49 -15.36
CA PHE A 148 -1.21 -3.78 -15.32
C PHE A 148 -1.79 -4.82 -16.29
N ASN A 149 -2.84 -4.47 -17.03
CA ASN A 149 -3.56 -5.36 -17.94
C ASN A 149 -4.02 -6.66 -17.25
N VAL A 150 -4.64 -6.51 -16.07
CA VAL A 150 -5.23 -7.59 -15.26
C VAL A 150 -6.72 -7.31 -15.02
N SER A 151 -7.50 -8.31 -14.60
CA SER A 151 -8.89 -8.05 -14.20
C SER A 151 -8.97 -7.38 -12.84
N VAL A 152 -10.00 -6.54 -12.62
CA VAL A 152 -10.30 -5.97 -11.29
C VAL A 152 -10.45 -7.08 -10.25
N ASP A 153 -11.09 -8.19 -10.62
CA ASP A 153 -11.24 -9.39 -9.79
C ASP A 153 -9.91 -10.06 -9.42
N SER A 154 -8.84 -9.84 -10.18
CA SER A 154 -7.52 -10.37 -9.83
C SER A 154 -6.88 -9.55 -8.69
N LEU A 155 -7.18 -8.25 -8.63
CA LEU A 155 -6.67 -7.30 -7.63
C LEU A 155 -7.45 -7.33 -6.31
N THR A 156 -8.66 -7.86 -6.33
CA THR A 156 -9.56 -7.90 -5.17
C THR A 156 -9.96 -9.34 -4.92
N ASP A 157 -10.03 -9.77 -3.66
CA ASP A 157 -10.60 -11.07 -3.34
C ASP A 157 -12.12 -11.00 -3.55
N THR A 158 -12.58 -11.16 -4.79
CA THR A 158 -14.00 -11.33 -5.13
C THR A 158 -14.49 -12.74 -4.89
N SER A 159 -13.64 -13.61 -4.32
CA SER A 159 -14.15 -14.72 -3.54
C SER A 159 -14.93 -14.10 -2.37
N LYS A 160 -16.24 -13.91 -2.56
CA LYS A 160 -17.19 -13.92 -1.45
C LYS A 160 -16.83 -15.20 -0.70
N GLU A 161 -16.05 -15.06 0.36
CA GLU A 161 -16.02 -16.05 1.41
C GLU A 161 -17.50 -16.16 1.76
N LEU A 162 -18.14 -17.24 1.31
CA LEU A 162 -19.52 -17.49 1.66
C LEU A 162 -19.49 -17.51 3.17
N GLU A 163 -20.01 -16.47 3.79
CA GLU A 163 -20.18 -16.40 5.24
C GLU A 163 -21.22 -17.46 5.59
N LEU A 164 -20.74 -18.70 5.69
CA LEU A 164 -21.55 -19.85 6.01
C LEU A 164 -22.06 -19.64 7.43
N THR A 165 -23.38 -19.77 7.61
CA THR A 165 -23.97 -19.78 8.95
C THR A 165 -23.33 -20.90 9.79
N PRO A 166 -23.38 -20.80 11.13
CA PRO A 166 -22.90 -21.89 11.99
C PRO A 166 -23.47 -23.26 11.62
N GLN A 167 -24.71 -23.31 11.12
CA GLN A 167 -25.39 -24.51 10.65
C GLN A 167 -24.80 -25.01 9.32
N GLN A 168 -24.53 -24.12 8.36
CA GLN A 168 -23.89 -24.49 7.10
C GLN A 168 -22.46 -24.99 7.31
N LYS A 169 -21.71 -24.40 8.25
CA LYS A 169 -20.36 -24.88 8.63
C LYS A 169 -20.41 -26.29 9.22
N LYS A 170 -21.40 -26.60 10.07
CA LYS A 170 -21.61 -27.96 10.60
C LYS A 170 -21.84 -29.00 9.50
N ILE A 171 -22.62 -28.65 8.47
CA ILE A 171 -22.85 -29.52 7.31
C ILE A 171 -21.52 -29.75 6.58
N LEU A 172 -20.76 -28.68 6.31
CA LEU A 172 -19.49 -28.76 5.61
C LEU A 172 -18.46 -29.63 6.36
N THR A 173 -18.39 -29.52 7.70
CA THR A 173 -17.47 -30.33 8.52
C THR A 173 -17.81 -31.83 8.55
N ALA A 174 -19.02 -32.21 8.18
CA ALA A 174 -19.44 -33.60 8.11
C ALA A 174 -19.08 -34.27 6.77
N LEU A 175 -18.64 -33.49 5.77
CA LEU A 175 -18.29 -33.98 4.45
C LEU A 175 -16.83 -34.43 4.40
N PRO A 176 -16.51 -35.57 3.75
CA PRO A 176 -15.13 -35.99 3.53
C PRO A 176 -14.44 -35.08 2.49
N SER A 177 -13.11 -34.98 2.57
CA SER A 177 -12.31 -34.10 1.70
C SER A 177 -12.13 -34.61 0.26
N ASN A 178 -12.52 -35.85 -0.04
CA ASN A 178 -12.27 -36.54 -1.31
C ASN A 178 -13.56 -37.05 -1.98
N LEU A 179 -14.55 -36.17 -2.15
CA LEU A 179 -15.80 -36.50 -2.83
C LEU A 179 -15.61 -36.68 -4.34
N THR A 180 -16.28 -37.67 -4.91
CA THR A 180 -16.42 -37.82 -6.37
C THR A 180 -17.59 -36.99 -6.89
N ASP A 181 -17.62 -36.72 -8.20
CA ASP A 181 -18.73 -36.01 -8.85
C ASP A 181 -20.08 -36.70 -8.58
N GLN A 182 -20.11 -38.04 -8.70
CA GLN A 182 -21.32 -38.83 -8.42
C GLN A 182 -21.78 -38.70 -6.96
N GLN A 183 -20.85 -38.70 -6.00
CA GLN A 183 -21.18 -38.51 -4.58
C GLN A 183 -21.71 -37.08 -4.33
N THR A 184 -21.10 -36.10 -4.98
CA THR A 184 -21.50 -34.69 -4.89
C THR A 184 -22.94 -34.49 -5.39
N ASP A 185 -23.27 -35.06 -6.54
CA ASP A 185 -24.61 -34.97 -7.13
C ASP A 185 -25.68 -35.62 -6.24
N LEU A 186 -25.37 -36.78 -5.64
CA LEU A 186 -26.27 -37.46 -4.70
C LEU A 186 -26.51 -36.63 -3.44
N ILE A 187 -25.45 -36.03 -2.88
CA ILE A 187 -25.56 -35.17 -1.69
C ILE A 187 -26.41 -33.94 -2.00
N ILE A 188 -26.18 -33.27 -3.13
CA ILE A 188 -26.97 -32.10 -3.55
C ILE A 188 -28.43 -32.49 -3.74
N SER A 189 -28.71 -33.64 -4.38
CA SER A 189 -30.06 -34.15 -4.58
C SER A 189 -30.78 -34.41 -3.24
N LEU A 190 -30.09 -35.04 -2.29
CA LEU A 190 -30.65 -35.32 -0.95
C LEU A 190 -30.94 -34.03 -0.18
N ILE A 191 -30.02 -33.06 -0.18
CA ILE A 191 -30.23 -31.76 0.47
C ILE A 191 -31.45 -31.06 -0.13
N LYS A 192 -31.57 -31.03 -1.46
CA LYS A 192 -32.75 -30.45 -2.15
C LYS A 192 -34.05 -31.15 -1.77
N SER A 193 -34.05 -32.49 -1.69
CA SER A 193 -35.21 -33.27 -1.27
C SER A 193 -35.64 -32.96 0.17
N VAL A 194 -34.69 -32.88 1.10
CA VAL A 194 -35.00 -32.55 2.50
C VAL A 194 -35.58 -31.14 2.63
N LEU A 195 -35.04 -30.16 1.89
CA LEU A 195 -35.49 -28.76 1.94
C LEU A 195 -36.82 -28.52 1.21
N THR A 196 -37.21 -29.41 0.29
CA THR A 196 -38.49 -29.31 -0.44
C THR A 196 -39.64 -30.02 0.28
N ASN A 197 -39.34 -31.04 1.10
CA ASN A 197 -40.33 -31.73 1.94
C ASN A 197 -40.63 -31.04 3.29
N THR A 198 -39.97 -29.92 3.59
CA THR A 198 -40.14 -29.15 4.83
C THR A 198 -40.95 -27.86 4.67
N ASN A 199 -41.55 -27.64 3.49
CA ASN A 199 -42.61 -26.65 3.24
C ASN A 199 -43.94 -27.36 2.99
#